data_AF-A0A5B8W3I7-F1
#
_entry.id   AF-A0A5B8W3I7-F1
#
_cell.length_a   1.000
_cell.length_b   1.000
_cell.length_c   1.000
_cell.angle_alpha   90.00
_cell.angle_beta   90.00
_cell.angle_gamma   90.00
#
_symmetry.space_group_name_H-M   'P 1'
#
loop_
_entity.id
_entity.type
_entity.pdbx_description
1 polymer ?
#
loop_
_entity_poly.entity_id
_entity_poly.type
_entity_poly.pdbx_seq_one_letter_code
_entity_poly.pdbx_strand_id
1 'polypeptide(L)'
;MNRDAFIKYLTDNGCVVVRNANQGYSVVRNVMNGKISGVPKEEEVYNITACRICKTLEVDPPKESEDGQGIVDLAHKNHGSKE
;
A
#
# COMPACT_ATOMS: atom_id res chain seq x y z
N MET A 1 -0.93 10.62 -3.73
CA MET A 1 -1.82 11.00 -2.60
C MET A 1 -0.97 11.14 -1.33
N ASN A 2 -1.37 11.98 -0.37
CA ASN A 2 -0.64 12.11 0.91
C ASN A 2 -0.77 10.82 1.76
N ARG A 3 0.32 10.42 2.43
CA ARG A 3 0.39 9.19 3.24
C ARG A 3 -0.65 9.14 4.35
N ASP A 4 -0.89 10.23 5.06
CA ASP A 4 -1.88 10.26 6.15
C ASP A 4 -3.30 10.09 5.61
N ALA A 5 -3.60 10.67 4.44
CA ALA A 5 -4.86 10.42 3.75
C ALA A 5 -5.01 8.94 3.35
N PHE A 6 -3.92 8.31 2.88
CA PHE A 6 -3.95 6.89 2.54
C PHE A 6 -4.13 5.98 3.76
N ILE A 7 -3.43 6.25 4.86
CA ILE A 7 -3.59 5.49 6.11
C ILE A 7 -5.03 5.63 6.62
N LYS A 8 -5.59 6.84 6.60
CA LYS A 8 -6.99 7.09 6.96
C LYS A 8 -7.95 6.29 6.08
N TYR A 9 -7.74 6.27 4.76
CA TYR A 9 -8.52 5.47 3.83
C TYR A 9 -8.48 3.97 4.17
N LEU A 10 -7.28 3.43 4.43
CA LEU A 10 -7.13 2.05 4.85
C LEU A 10 -7.87 1.76 6.17
N THR A 11 -7.81 2.70 7.12
CA THR A 11 -8.51 2.57 8.40
C THR A 11 -10.03 2.58 8.27
N ASP A 12 -10.57 3.45 7.42
CA ASP A 12 -12.00 3.47 7.10
C ASP A 12 -12.48 2.14 6.48
N ASN A 13 -11.60 1.49 5.70
CA ASN A 13 -11.84 0.18 5.09
C ASN A 13 -11.48 -1.03 5.98
N GLY A 14 -11.37 -0.83 7.30
CA GLY A 14 -11.14 -1.93 8.24
C GLY A 14 -9.69 -2.44 8.31
N CYS A 15 -8.71 -1.61 7.95
CA CYS A 15 -7.30 -1.89 8.20
C CYS A 15 -6.79 -1.15 9.44
N VAL A 16 -5.81 -1.72 10.13
CA VAL A 16 -5.18 -1.11 11.30
C VAL A 16 -3.67 -1.11 11.15
N VAL A 17 -3.02 -0.03 11.59
CA VAL A 17 -1.56 0.03 11.67
C VAL A 17 -1.12 -0.83 12.84
N VAL A 18 -0.45 -1.95 12.55
CA VAL A 18 0.07 -2.88 13.57
C VAL A 18 1.48 -2.55 13.99
N ARG A 19 2.23 -1.81 13.16
CA ARG A 19 3.57 -1.33 13.47
C ARG A 19 3.81 0.01 12.82
N ASN A 20 3.98 1.05 13.63
CA ASN A 20 4.57 2.29 13.15
C ASN A 20 6.08 2.09 12.99
N ALA A 21 6.60 2.38 11.82
CA ALA A 21 8.04 2.35 11.61
C ALA A 21 8.63 3.75 11.74
N ASN A 22 9.66 3.87 12.60
CA ASN A 22 10.50 5.06 12.63
C ASN A 22 11.37 5.19 11.36
N GLN A 23 11.74 4.07 10.73
CA GLN A 23 12.48 3.99 9.47
C GLN A 23 11.88 2.93 8.53
N GLY A 24 11.73 3.27 7.25
CA GLY A 24 11.25 2.35 6.21
C GLY A 24 9.74 2.43 5.97
N TYR A 25 8.98 1.46 6.46
CA TYR A 25 7.56 1.28 6.14
C TYR A 25 6.72 0.94 7.37
N SER A 26 5.53 1.54 7.48
CA SER A 26 4.54 1.16 8.48
C SER A 26 3.83 -0.12 8.05
N VAL A 27 3.53 -1.01 8.99
CA VAL A 27 2.83 -2.26 8.69
C VAL A 27 1.35 -2.06 9.00
N VAL A 28 0.51 -2.33 8.00
CA VAL A 28 -0.95 -2.31 8.10
C VAL A 28 -1.49 -3.72 7.91
N ARG A 29 -2.53 -4.04 8.68
CA ARG A 29 -3.24 -5.31 8.63
C ARG A 29 -4.71 -5.07 8.39
N ASN A 30 -5.32 -5.78 7.46
CA ASN A 30 -6.77 -5.84 7.34
C ASN A 30 -7.31 -6.78 8.43
N VAL A 31 -8.22 -6.27 9.27
CA VAL A 31 -8.74 -7.04 10.41
C VAL A 31 -9.76 -8.12 10.00
N MET A 32 -10.35 -8.02 8.81
CA MET A 32 -11.37 -8.95 8.32
C MET A 32 -10.77 -10.25 7.79
N ASN A 33 -9.68 -10.16 7.02
CA ASN A 33 -9.02 -11.32 6.39
C ASN A 33 -7.64 -11.63 7.01
N GLY A 34 -7.13 -10.75 7.89
CA GLY A 34 -5.82 -10.88 8.52
C GLY A 34 -4.62 -10.57 7.63
N LYS A 35 -4.81 -10.15 6.37
CA LYS A 35 -3.73 -9.84 5.42
C LYS A 35 -2.95 -8.61 5.84
N ILE A 36 -1.67 -8.58 5.48
CA ILE A 36 -0.72 -7.57 5.93
C ILE A 36 -0.02 -6.95 4.72
N SER A 37 0.22 -5.64 4.76
CA SER A 37 1.00 -4.93 3.77
C SER A 37 1.82 -3.80 4.40
N GLY A 38 2.84 -3.33 3.68
CA GLY A 38 3.70 -2.23 4.10
C GLY A 38 3.31 -0.93 3.40
N VAL A 39 3.14 0.15 4.16
CA VAL A 39 2.96 1.51 3.66
C VAL A 39 4.28 2.26 3.82
N PRO A 40 4.87 2.81 2.74
CA PRO A 40 6.14 3.53 2.83
C PRO A 40 6.03 4.75 3.77
N LYS A 41 7.16 5.19 4.31
CA LYS A 41 7.26 6.40 5.15
C LYS A 41 7.13 7.68 4.34
N GLU A 42 7.41 7.64 3.04
CA GLU A 42 7.36 8.80 2.14
C GLU A 42 6.03 9.54 2.29
N GLU A 43 6.09 10.87 2.32
CA GLU A 43 4.91 11.73 2.50
C GLU A 43 3.89 11.54 1.37
N GLU A 44 4.38 11.21 0.18
CA GLU A 44 3.56 10.91 -0.98
C GLU A 44 3.55 9.41 -1.27
N VAL A 45 2.35 8.85 -1.35
CA VAL A 45 2.10 7.49 -1.82
C VAL A 45 1.64 7.56 -3.27
N TYR A 46 2.47 7.04 -4.17
CA TYR A 46 2.13 6.89 -5.58
C TYR A 46 0.93 5.96 -5.77
N ASN A 47 0.08 6.25 -6.75
CA ASN A 47 -1.13 5.48 -7.02
C ASN A 47 -0.84 3.98 -7.25
N ILE A 48 0.25 3.66 -7.95
CA ILE A 48 0.67 2.28 -8.20
C ILE A 48 0.97 1.54 -6.88
N THR A 49 1.65 2.22 -5.95
CA THR A 49 1.94 1.68 -4.61
C THR A 49 0.66 1.49 -3.82
N ALA A 50 -0.24 2.47 -3.82
CA ALA A 50 -1.53 2.38 -3.16
C ALA A 50 -2.37 1.22 -3.69
N CYS A 51 -2.49 1.09 -5.02
CA CYS A 51 -3.24 0.02 -5.67
C CYS A 51 -2.67 -1.36 -5.34
N ARG A 52 -1.33 -1.52 -5.31
CA ARG A 52 -0.69 -2.77 -4.86
C ARG A 52 -1.02 -3.09 -3.41
N ILE A 53 -0.92 -2.10 -2.52
CA ILE A 53 -1.21 -2.26 -1.10
C ILE A 53 -2.68 -2.65 -0.90
N CYS A 54 -3.62 -1.94 -1.54
CA CYS A 54 -5.05 -2.24 -1.51
C CYS A 54 -5.35 -3.65 -2.03
N LYS A 55 -4.75 -4.05 -3.16
CA LYS A 55 -4.91 -5.39 -3.71
C LYS A 55 -4.39 -6.48 -2.78
N THR A 56 -3.24 -6.25 -2.11
CA THR A 56 -2.71 -7.19 -1.10
C THR A 56 -3.63 -7.28 0.11
N LEU A 57 -4.19 -6.16 0.56
CA LEU A 57 -5.10 -6.09 1.71
C LEU A 57 -6.54 -6.51 1.36
N GLU A 58 -6.86 -6.74 0.08
CA GLU A 58 -8.22 -6.98 -0.45
C GLU A 58 -9.19 -5.84 -0.11
N VAL A 59 -8.72 -4.61 -0.29
CA VAL A 59 -9.50 -3.38 -0.17
C VAL A 59 -9.63 -2.76 -1.57
N ASP A 60 -10.73 -2.05 -1.82
CA ASP A 60 -10.89 -1.30 -3.06
C ASP A 60 -9.76 -0.25 -3.17
N PRO A 61 -9.15 -0.05 -4.36
CA PRO A 61 -8.17 1.03 -4.52
C PRO A 61 -8.88 2.40 -4.54
N PRO A 62 -8.26 3.45 -4.00
CA PRO A 62 -8.82 4.80 -4.11
C PRO A 62 -8.94 5.22 -5.58
N LYS A 63 -10.09 5.79 -5.97
CA LYS A 63 -10.42 6.16 -7.35
C LYS A 63 -9.70 7.41 -7.85
N GLU A 64 -9.07 8.17 -6.96
CA GLU A 64 -8.37 9.41 -7.31
C GLU A 64 -6.88 9.16 -7.58
N SER A 65 -6.57 9.00 -8.87
CA SER A 65 -5.49 9.72 -9.57
C SER A 65 -5.41 9.18 -11.00
N GLU A 66 -5.85 10.00 -11.95
CA GLU A 66 -6.00 9.76 -13.38
C GLU A 66 -4.65 9.62 -14.15
N ASP A 67 -3.56 9.31 -13.46
CA ASP A 67 -2.18 9.29 -14.00
C ASP A 67 -1.64 7.85 -14.05
N GLY A 68 -2.44 6.94 -14.61
CA GLY A 68 -2.26 5.49 -14.48
C GLY A 68 -1.65 4.75 -15.67
N GLN A 69 -1.04 5.42 -16.66
CA GLN A 69 -0.61 4.74 -17.90
C GLN A 69 0.90 4.40 -18.00
N GLY A 70 1.72 4.72 -17.00
CA GLY A 70 3.18 4.76 -17.21
C GLY A 70 4.06 3.58 -16.75
N ILE A 71 3.67 2.74 -15.78
CA ILE A 71 4.69 1.95 -15.05
C ILE A 71 4.23 0.52 -14.71
N VAL A 72 3.90 -0.27 -15.73
CA VAL A 72 3.70 -1.73 -15.58
C VAL A 72 5.00 -2.56 -15.68
N ASP A 73 6.16 -1.95 -15.91
CA ASP A 73 7.38 -2.71 -16.23
C ASP A 73 8.32 -3.02 -15.04
N LEU A 74 8.27 -2.27 -13.93
CA LEU A 74 9.36 -2.32 -12.94
C LEU A 74 9.26 -3.45 -11.87
N ALA A 75 8.12 -4.13 -11.73
CA ALA A 75 7.89 -5.07 -10.62
C ALA A 75 8.34 -6.52 -10.85
N HIS A 76 8.61 -6.94 -12.08
CA HIS A 76 9.07 -8.30 -12.35
C HIS A 76 10.55 -8.56 -11.97
N LYS A 77 11.28 -7.56 -11.44
CA LYS A 77 12.72 -7.70 -11.14
C LYS A 77 13.09 -8.08 -9.70
N ASN A 78 12.19 -8.05 -8.73
CA ASN A 78 12.55 -8.26 -7.32
C ASN A 78 12.00 -9.53 -6.66
N HIS A 79 11.42 -10.46 -7.41
CA HIS A 79 10.97 -11.75 -6.88
C HIS A 79 11.65 -12.94 -7.58
N GLY A 80 12.98 -12.85 -7.73
CA GLY A 80 13.82 -13.90 -8.30
C GLY A 80 15.14 -14.01 -7.54
N SER A 81 15.08 -14.32 -6.25
CA SER A 81 16.24 -14.80 -5.48
C SER A 81 15.76 -15.75 -4.39
N LYS A 82 15.57 -16.99 -4.83
CA LYS A 82 15.52 -18.28 -4.13
C LYS A 82 15.14 -19.24 -5.27
N GLU A 83 15.99 -20.13 -5.77
CA GLU A 83 17.17 -20.83 -5.25
C GLU A 83 18.16 -21.10 -6.39
#